data_AF-A0A1G1MBE9-F1
#
_entry.id   AF-A0A1G1MBE9-F1
#
_cell.length_a   1.000
_cell.length_b   1.000
_cell.length_c   1.000
_cell.angle_alpha   90.00
_cell.angle_beta   90.00
_cell.angle_gamma   90.00
#
_symmetry.space_group_name_H-M   'P 1'
#
loop_
_entity.id
_entity.type
_entity.pdbx_description
1 polymer ?
#
loop_
_entity_poly.entity_id
_entity_poly.type
_entity_poly.pdbx_seq_one_letter_code
_entity_poly.pdbx_strand_id
1 'polypeptide(L)'
;MRNARKAFWIILFACAFFGSARVLLAGTGYEVKCKDVKCGFKTQAGIGGGMHFEEASGFCSKCQQWVAVTWKRGEKAPLPFAMFWDPQTGESRRVYKCPKCKQPFVVIEKIEDMKFCPKCKKPTLENKRTVLYD
;
A
#
# COMPACT_ATOMS: atom_id res chain seq x y z
N MET A 1 -15.79 -51.53 20.97
CA MET A 1 -15.18 -50.84 19.81
C MET A 1 -16.16 -49.99 18.98
N ARG A 2 -17.14 -49.28 19.59
CA ARG A 2 -18.18 -48.53 18.85
C ARG A 2 -18.09 -47.00 19.03
N ASN A 3 -17.34 -46.54 20.04
CA ASN A 3 -17.20 -45.11 20.39
C ASN A 3 -16.02 -44.41 19.68
N ALA A 4 -14.97 -45.15 19.28
CA ALA A 4 -13.81 -44.59 18.60
C ALA A 4 -14.11 -44.09 17.17
N ARG A 5 -15.03 -44.76 16.45
CA ARG A 5 -15.45 -44.34 15.11
C ARG A 5 -16.23 -43.02 15.11
N LYS A 6 -17.05 -42.76 16.13
CA LYS A 6 -17.83 -41.51 16.22
C LYS A 6 -16.95 -40.30 16.52
N ALA A 7 -15.95 -40.45 17.38
CA ALA A 7 -14.98 -39.40 17.68
C ALA A 7 -14.15 -39.01 16.44
N PHE A 8 -13.79 -39.98 15.60
CA PHE A 8 -13.04 -39.74 14.37
C PHE A 8 -13.79 -38.89 13.35
N TRP A 9 -15.10 -39.10 13.20
CA TRP A 9 -15.95 -38.29 12.31
C TRP A 9 -16.22 -36.87 12.84
N ILE A 10 -16.29 -36.69 14.16
CA ILE A 10 -16.47 -35.37 14.78
C ILE A 10 -15.20 -34.51 14.60
N ILE A 11 -14.01 -35.12 14.73
CA ILE A 11 -12.73 -34.41 14.53
C ILE A 11 -12.55 -34.00 13.06
N LEU A 12 -12.96 -34.85 12.10
CA LEU A 12 -12.92 -34.54 10.67
C LEU A 12 -13.85 -33.38 10.28
N PHE A 13 -15.02 -33.26 10.93
CA PHE A 13 -15.93 -32.14 10.69
C PHE A 13 -15.44 -30.81 11.27
N ALA A 14 -14.73 -30.85 12.41
CA ALA A 14 -14.18 -29.66 13.06
C ALA A 14 -13.02 -29.02 12.25
N CYS A 15 -12.21 -29.82 11.55
CA CYS A 15 -11.13 -29.29 10.70
C CYS A 15 -11.64 -28.66 9.39
N ALA A 16 -12.80 -29.07 8.88
CA ALA A 16 -13.37 -28.52 7.65
C ALA A 16 -14.06 -27.17 7.85
N PHE A 17 -14.55 -26.86 9.07
CA PHE A 17 -15.31 -25.63 9.33
C PHE A 17 -14.43 -24.44 9.78
N PHE A 18 -13.22 -24.69 10.29
CA PHE A 18 -12.24 -23.65 10.66
C PHE A 18 -11.14 -23.45 9.61
N GLY A 19 -11.42 -23.80 8.35
CA GLY A 19 -10.60 -23.40 7.21
C GLY A 19 -10.73 -21.89 6.97
N SER A 20 -10.02 -21.10 7.77
CA SER A 20 -9.97 -19.64 7.67
C SER A 20 -9.69 -19.22 6.23
N ALA A 21 -10.67 -18.58 5.57
CA ALA A 21 -10.43 -17.83 4.35
C ALA A 21 -9.44 -16.72 4.70
N ARG A 22 -8.15 -16.96 4.42
CA ARG A 22 -7.17 -15.88 4.40
C ARG A 22 -7.51 -15.05 3.17
N VAL A 23 -8.33 -14.02 3.38
CA VAL A 23 -8.44 -12.93 2.42
C VAL A 23 -7.06 -12.29 2.40
N LEU A 24 -6.23 -12.74 1.45
CA LEU A 24 -4.98 -12.08 1.13
C LEU A 24 -5.41 -10.70 0.63
N LEU A 25 -5.29 -9.70 1.52
CA LEU A 25 -5.51 -8.31 1.17
C LEU A 25 -4.51 -7.96 0.07
N ALA A 26 -4.97 -8.04 -1.18
CA ALA A 26 -4.37 -7.30 -2.28
C ALA A 26 -4.42 -5.81 -1.90
N GLY A 27 -3.40 -5.05 -2.28
CA GLY A 27 -3.17 -3.68 -1.86
C GLY A 27 -4.39 -2.76 -1.98
N THR A 28 -4.32 -1.64 -1.27
CA THR A 28 -5.44 -0.72 -1.17
C THR A 28 -5.30 0.44 -2.14
N GLY A 29 -6.37 0.70 -2.88
CA GLY A 29 -6.52 1.89 -3.70
C GLY A 29 -7.07 3.05 -2.91
N TYR A 30 -6.70 4.26 -3.30
CA TYR A 30 -7.23 5.49 -2.76
C TYR A 30 -7.44 6.50 -3.86
N GLU A 31 -8.60 7.15 -3.86
CA GLU A 31 -8.81 8.40 -4.57
C GLU A 31 -8.40 9.54 -3.63
N VAL A 32 -7.36 10.28 -3.99
CA VAL A 32 -6.85 11.42 -3.21
C VAL A 32 -7.18 12.71 -3.94
N LYS A 33 -7.83 13.64 -3.25
CA LYS A 33 -8.21 14.94 -3.79
C LYS A 33 -7.88 16.07 -2.81
N CYS A 34 -7.59 17.26 -3.34
CA CYS A 34 -7.46 18.47 -2.54
C CYS A 34 -8.82 19.15 -2.40
N LYS A 35 -9.22 19.53 -1.16
CA LYS A 35 -10.46 20.27 -0.87
C LYS A 35 -10.46 21.68 -1.47
N ASP A 36 -9.28 22.27 -1.65
CA ASP A 36 -9.15 23.61 -2.24
C ASP A 36 -9.49 23.54 -3.74
N VAL A 37 -10.67 24.05 -4.09
CA VAL A 37 -11.20 24.08 -5.47
C VAL A 37 -10.23 24.77 -6.43
N LYS A 38 -9.49 25.80 -5.97
CA LYS A 38 -8.50 26.50 -6.81
C LYS A 38 -7.26 25.64 -7.09
N CYS A 39 -6.95 24.69 -6.22
CA CYS A 39 -5.81 23.80 -6.39
C CYS A 39 -6.11 22.72 -7.46
N GLY A 40 -7.31 22.13 -7.41
CA GLY A 40 -7.76 21.11 -8.36
C GLY A 40 -6.90 19.83 -8.39
N PHE A 41 -6.13 19.56 -7.33
CA PHE A 41 -5.28 18.37 -7.29
C PHE A 41 -6.12 17.10 -7.05
N LYS A 42 -5.90 16.08 -7.89
CA LYS A 42 -6.53 14.77 -7.79
C LYS A 42 -5.56 13.68 -8.28
N THR A 43 -5.49 12.56 -7.59
CA THR A 43 -4.69 11.40 -8.01
C THR A 43 -5.28 10.09 -7.49
N GLN A 44 -4.93 8.98 -8.13
CA GLN A 44 -5.20 7.64 -7.63
C GLN A 44 -3.90 7.09 -7.04
N ALA A 45 -3.97 6.65 -5.79
CA ALA A 45 -2.83 6.12 -5.05
C ALA A 45 -3.07 4.64 -4.75
N GLY A 46 -2.13 3.78 -5.15
CA GLY A 46 -2.06 2.39 -4.73
C GLY A 46 -0.99 2.21 -3.64
N ILE A 47 -1.32 1.48 -2.59
CA ILE A 47 -0.40 1.10 -1.51
C ILE A 47 -0.56 -0.38 -1.18
N GLY A 48 0.55 -1.12 -1.11
CA GLY A 48 0.59 -2.50 -0.60
C GLY A 48 0.68 -3.59 -1.67
N GLY A 49 0.71 -3.24 -2.96
CA GLY A 49 0.97 -4.16 -4.06
C GLY A 49 -0.22 -5.06 -4.42
N GLY A 50 0.01 -6.13 -5.16
CA GLY A 50 -1.03 -7.07 -5.61
C GLY A 50 -0.77 -8.50 -5.12
N MET A 51 -1.53 -9.49 -5.58
CA MET A 51 -1.36 -10.87 -5.09
C MET A 51 0.04 -11.43 -5.39
N HIS A 52 0.62 -11.03 -6.51
CA HIS A 52 1.90 -11.54 -7.03
C HIS A 52 3.06 -10.54 -6.95
N PHE A 53 2.82 -9.34 -6.43
CA PHE A 53 3.84 -8.30 -6.36
C PHE A 53 3.75 -7.49 -5.07
N GLU A 54 4.87 -6.92 -4.70
CA GLU A 54 4.97 -5.88 -3.69
C GLU A 54 5.35 -4.57 -4.38
N GLU A 55 5.06 -3.44 -3.73
CA GLU A 55 5.35 -2.13 -4.29
C GLU A 55 5.83 -1.15 -3.21
N ALA A 56 6.68 -0.22 -3.65
CA ALA A 56 7.04 0.98 -2.92
C ALA A 56 6.49 2.18 -3.68
N SER A 57 5.39 2.72 -3.17
CA SER A 57 4.60 3.77 -3.83
C SER A 57 4.85 5.14 -3.22
N GLY A 58 4.68 6.20 -4.01
CA GLY A 58 4.76 7.57 -3.54
C GLY A 58 4.45 8.60 -4.62
N PHE A 59 4.54 9.89 -4.27
CA PHE A 59 4.28 10.98 -5.20
C PHE A 59 5.58 11.53 -5.80
N CYS A 60 5.69 11.50 -7.13
CA CYS A 60 6.81 12.15 -7.80
C CYS A 60 6.46 13.62 -8.08
N SER A 61 7.13 14.54 -7.38
CA SER A 61 6.91 15.98 -7.51
C SER A 61 7.18 16.51 -8.93
N LYS A 62 8.18 15.96 -9.63
CA LYS A 62 8.51 16.36 -11.01
C LYS A 62 7.49 15.86 -12.03
N CYS A 63 7.02 14.63 -11.90
CA CYS A 63 6.01 14.04 -12.79
C CYS A 63 4.58 14.39 -12.40
N GLN A 64 4.39 15.04 -11.24
CA GLN A 64 3.11 15.40 -10.63
C GLN A 64 2.10 14.25 -10.57
N GLN A 65 2.56 13.03 -10.30
CA GLN A 65 1.72 11.85 -10.28
C GLN A 65 2.18 10.82 -9.26
N TRP A 66 1.27 9.93 -8.90
CA TRP A 66 1.58 8.73 -8.15
C TRP A 66 2.46 7.80 -8.98
N VAL A 67 3.51 7.27 -8.36
CA VAL A 67 4.44 6.33 -8.97
C VAL A 67 4.75 5.21 -7.99
N ALA A 68 5.14 4.06 -8.52
CA ALA A 68 5.54 2.92 -7.73
C ALA A 68 6.77 2.25 -8.33
N VAL A 69 7.59 1.66 -7.47
CA VAL A 69 8.56 0.63 -7.85
C VAL A 69 7.98 -0.70 -7.40
N THR A 70 7.77 -1.64 -8.32
CA THR A 70 7.19 -2.95 -8.04
C THR A 70 8.24 -4.05 -8.17
N TRP A 71 8.07 -5.13 -7.41
CA TRP A 71 8.88 -6.34 -7.53
C TRP A 71 8.01 -7.57 -7.24
N LYS A 72 8.45 -8.75 -7.69
CA LYS A 72 7.69 -9.98 -7.44
C LYS A 72 7.68 -10.30 -5.95
N ARG A 73 6.53 -10.74 -5.46
CA ARG A 73 6.38 -11.12 -4.06
C ARG A 73 7.28 -12.33 -3.75
N GLY A 74 8.00 -12.26 -2.63
CA GLY A 74 8.98 -13.28 -2.23
C GLY A 74 10.37 -13.09 -2.85
N GLU A 75 10.53 -12.18 -3.82
CA GLU A 75 11.85 -11.75 -4.25
C GLU A 75 12.38 -10.62 -3.35
N LYS A 76 13.70 -10.43 -3.36
CA LYS A 76 14.33 -9.36 -2.59
C LYS A 76 13.89 -8.00 -3.15
N ALA A 77 13.37 -7.14 -2.28
CA ALA A 77 13.02 -5.77 -2.64
C ALA A 77 14.21 -5.02 -3.28
N PRO A 78 13.97 -4.17 -4.29
CA PRO A 78 15.02 -3.35 -4.88
C PRO A 78 15.68 -2.48 -3.82
N LEU A 79 17.00 -2.28 -3.95
CA LEU A 79 17.73 -1.39 -3.05
C LEU A 79 17.19 0.03 -3.16
N PRO A 80 16.84 0.69 -2.04
CA PRO A 80 16.41 2.08 -2.07
C PRO A 80 17.58 2.95 -2.54
N PHE A 81 17.24 4.04 -3.24
CA PHE A 81 18.22 5.04 -3.65
C PHE A 81 18.86 5.73 -2.45
N ALA A 82 18.06 5.99 -1.43
CA ALA A 82 18.51 6.51 -0.14
C ALA A 82 17.55 6.08 0.97
N MET A 83 18.04 6.10 2.20
CA MET A 83 17.24 6.02 3.41
C MET A 83 17.63 7.18 4.31
N PHE A 84 16.65 7.79 4.96
CA PHE A 84 16.90 8.87 5.92
C PHE A 84 15.97 8.72 7.12
N TRP A 85 16.42 9.22 8.27
CA TRP A 85 15.59 9.29 9.47
C TRP A 85 14.76 10.57 9.45
N ASP A 86 13.43 10.47 9.60
CA ASP A 86 12.52 11.60 9.65
C ASP A 86 12.30 12.05 11.09
N PRO A 87 12.80 13.24 11.51
CA PRO A 87 12.63 13.72 12.87
C PRO A 87 11.18 14.05 13.24
N GLN A 88 10.27 14.22 12.27
CA GLN A 88 8.88 14.56 12.56
C GLN A 88 8.06 13.34 13.00
N THR A 89 8.41 12.16 12.50
CA THR A 89 7.71 10.90 12.82
C THR A 89 8.55 9.95 13.66
N GLY A 90 9.87 10.14 13.70
CA GLY A 90 10.83 9.23 14.31
C GLY A 90 11.12 7.98 13.47
N GLU A 91 10.54 7.88 12.26
CA GLU A 91 10.66 6.71 11.38
C GLU A 91 11.80 6.86 10.36
N SER A 92 12.40 5.75 9.97
CA SER A 92 13.29 5.71 8.80
C SER A 92 12.47 5.64 7.51
N ARG A 93 12.64 6.62 6.63
CA ARG A 93 11.93 6.73 5.35
C ARG A 93 12.81 6.26 4.21
N ARG A 94 12.21 5.54 3.27
CA ARG A 94 12.87 5.05 2.05
C ARG A 94 12.65 6.01 0.90
N VAL A 95 13.65 6.13 0.03
CA VAL A 95 13.60 6.92 -1.19
C VAL A 95 13.93 6.02 -2.37
N TYR A 96 13.07 6.04 -3.39
CA TYR A 96 13.32 5.35 -4.66
C TYR A 96 13.40 6.36 -5.81
N LYS A 97 13.95 5.93 -6.94
CA LYS A 97 13.94 6.73 -8.17
C LYS A 97 12.63 6.51 -8.91
N CYS A 98 11.99 7.59 -9.32
CA CYS A 98 10.79 7.56 -10.15
C CYS A 98 11.09 6.77 -11.44
N PRO A 99 10.27 5.75 -11.79
CA PRO A 99 10.53 4.92 -12.96
C PRO A 99 10.55 5.73 -14.27
N LYS A 100 9.76 6.82 -14.32
CA LYS A 100 9.60 7.69 -15.49
C LYS A 100 10.73 8.71 -15.65
N CYS A 101 10.98 9.55 -14.64
CA CYS A 101 11.93 10.67 -14.75
C CYS A 101 13.22 10.52 -13.93
N LYS A 102 13.40 9.39 -13.23
CA LYS A 102 14.55 9.06 -12.37
C LYS A 102 14.80 9.98 -11.18
N GLN A 103 14.00 11.03 -10.99
CA GLN A 103 14.03 11.87 -9.78
C GLN A 103 13.60 11.07 -8.54
N PRO A 104 14.15 11.40 -7.36
CA PRO A 104 13.78 10.73 -6.13
C PRO A 104 12.31 10.99 -5.76
N PHE A 105 11.66 9.99 -5.18
CA PHE A 105 10.40 10.14 -4.47
C PHE A 105 10.48 9.41 -3.13
N VAL A 106 9.81 9.96 -2.12
CA VAL A 106 9.72 9.36 -0.78
C VAL A 106 8.59 8.34 -0.79
N VAL A 107 8.86 7.16 -0.23
CA VAL A 107 7.83 6.12 -0.08
C VAL A 107 6.79 6.57 0.93
N ILE A 108 5.52 6.37 0.57
CA ILE A 108 4.36 6.64 1.40
C ILE A 108 3.81 5.27 1.82
N GLU A 109 4.11 4.87 3.06
CA GLU A 109 3.72 3.55 3.59
C GLU A 109 2.23 3.48 3.93
N LYS A 110 1.63 4.63 4.29
CA LYS A 110 0.24 4.76 4.71
C LYS A 110 -0.38 5.99 4.06
N ILE A 111 -1.63 5.90 3.60
CA ILE A 111 -2.28 7.05 2.96
C ILE A 111 -2.45 8.22 3.92
N GLU A 112 -2.54 7.92 5.22
CA GLU A 112 -2.65 8.87 6.32
C GLU A 112 -1.40 9.77 6.45
N ASP A 113 -0.26 9.36 5.89
CA ASP A 113 0.96 10.17 5.85
C ASP A 113 0.81 11.35 4.86
N MET A 114 -0.13 11.28 3.91
CA MET A 114 -0.43 12.37 2.97
C MET A 114 -1.29 13.46 3.61
N LYS A 115 -0.72 14.18 4.57
CA LYS A 115 -1.41 15.30 5.25
C LYS A 115 -1.48 16.56 4.39
N PHE A 116 -0.45 16.81 3.57
CA PHE A 116 -0.30 18.05 2.81
C PHE A 116 -0.39 17.83 1.30
N CYS A 117 -1.10 18.71 0.61
CA CYS A 117 -1.24 18.65 -0.84
C CYS A 117 0.10 18.97 -1.52
N PRO A 118 0.61 18.12 -2.43
CA PRO A 118 1.91 18.36 -3.07
C PRO A 118 1.91 19.58 -4.01
N LYS A 119 0.74 20.07 -4.42
CA LYS A 119 0.59 21.23 -5.30
C LYS A 119 0.48 22.54 -4.52
N CYS A 120 -0.43 22.64 -3.55
CA CYS A 120 -0.67 23.88 -2.79
C CYS A 120 0.02 23.93 -1.42
N LYS A 121 0.63 22.83 -0.95
CA LYS A 121 1.35 22.71 0.33
C LYS A 121 0.50 22.93 1.59
N LYS A 122 -0.83 23.01 1.44
CA LYS A 122 -1.78 23.16 2.55
C LYS A 122 -2.27 21.79 3.04
N PRO A 123 -2.70 21.67 4.31
CA PRO A 123 -3.26 20.44 4.87
C PRO A 123 -4.71 20.24 4.43
N THR A 124 -4.92 20.14 3.12
CA THR A 124 -6.24 20.14 2.47
C THR A 124 -6.50 18.86 1.69
N LEU A 125 -5.77 17.78 1.95
CA LEU A 125 -6.00 16.50 1.29
C LEU A 125 -7.16 15.73 1.94
N GLU A 126 -7.97 15.11 1.11
CA GLU A 126 -8.92 14.05 1.46
C GLU A 126 -8.55 12.80 0.68
N ASN A 127 -8.67 11.66 1.32
CA ASN A 127 -8.57 10.36 0.67
C ASN A 127 -9.88 9.61 0.84
N LYS A 128 -10.24 8.84 -0.18
CA LYS A 128 -11.36 7.89 -0.14
C LYS A 128 -10.81 6.54 -0.56
N ARG A 129 -10.96 5.53 0.30
CA ARG A 129 -10.58 4.16 -0.04
C ARG A 129 -11.35 3.68 -1.27
N THR A 130 -10.63 3.15 -2.25
CA THR A 130 -11.18 2.51 -3.43
C THR A 130 -10.65 1.08 -3.52
N VAL A 131 -11.43 0.19 -4.12
CA VAL A 131 -10.96 -1.17 -4.42
C VAL A 131 -10.09 -1.07 -5.66
N LEU A 132 -8.82 -1.45 -5.54
CA LEU A 132 -7.99 -1.78 -6.70
C LEU A 132 -8.38 -3.20 -7.09
N TYR A 133 -8.85 -3.36 -8.32
CA TYR A 133 -8.99 -4.68 -8.94
C TYR A 133 -7.63 -5.00 -9.56
N ASP A 134 -7.00 -6.08 -9.11
CA ASP A 134 -5.80 -6.69 -9.71
C ASP A 134 -6.25 -7.64 -10.84
#